data_AF-A0A939MCQ4-F1
#
_entry.id   AF-A0A939MCQ4-F1
#
_cell.length_a   1.000
_cell.length_b   1.000
_cell.length_c   1.000
_cell.angle_alpha   90.00
_cell.angle_beta   90.00
_cell.angle_gamma   90.00
#
_symmetry.space_group_name_H-M   'P 1'
#
loop_
_entity.id
_entity.type
_entity.pdbx_description
1 polymer ?
#
loop_
_entity_poly.entity_id
_entity_poly.type
_entity_poly.pdbx_seq_one_letter_code
_entity_poly.pdbx_strand_id
1 'polypeptide(L)'
;MRSGWFILSSLIIALAAGAATLLGSTTLEAMKCNQTSSPDVFLAYCANPQFADYEHGAYYKHLEPEAIASVERADVLVLGSSISQMTFSTEEAASYFGRHKLRYHVMGFGYTEGGKFGLAVLSTAVPHARLYIIHTYQFFSDFISKPGEDAMQMSSTGIHLRKKYGVRLAHWICEYGWVKCGEMFGSIYRDRATGTWAWSYFPVSGTKPIPQNVAMAAAPTPDTLATAEKMASALRVPRECIVVTITPNVDVDLSDQTRRIAEHIGAIAVIPQLDGLVTLDGYHLDKASSERWSSAFFSALDGAAARCGALEAPRAELR
;
A
#
# COMPACT_ATOMS: atom_id res chain seq x y z
N MET A 1 -0.81 -2.65 -55.71
CA MET A 1 -1.59 -2.25 -54.52
C MET A 1 -2.19 -3.42 -53.73
N ARG A 2 -2.49 -4.61 -54.31
CA ARG A 2 -3.05 -5.75 -53.55
C ARG A 2 -2.08 -6.46 -52.60
N SER A 3 -0.77 -6.48 -52.88
CA SER A 3 0.24 -7.15 -52.05
C SER A 3 0.47 -6.51 -50.68
N GLY A 4 0.36 -5.18 -50.58
CA GLY A 4 0.55 -4.46 -49.31
C GLY A 4 -0.54 -4.77 -48.28
N TRP A 5 -1.77 -5.02 -48.72
CA TRP A 5 -2.89 -5.33 -47.84
C TRP A 5 -2.78 -6.72 -47.20
N PHE A 6 -2.30 -7.71 -47.95
CA PHE A 6 -2.06 -9.05 -47.41
C PHE A 6 -0.95 -9.06 -46.35
N ILE A 7 0.15 -8.34 -46.58
CA ILE A 7 1.25 -8.26 -45.61
C ILE A 7 0.79 -7.56 -44.32
N LEU A 8 0.09 -6.43 -44.44
CA LEU A 8 -0.43 -5.71 -43.28
C LEU A 8 -1.43 -6.56 -42.49
N SER A 9 -2.34 -7.26 -43.17
CA SER A 9 -3.34 -8.12 -42.52
C SER A 9 -2.68 -9.28 -41.76
N SER A 10 -1.71 -9.96 -42.38
CA SER A 10 -0.96 -11.04 -41.72
C SER A 10 -0.18 -10.57 -40.51
N LEU A 11 0.43 -9.37 -40.57
CA LEU A 11 1.13 -8.78 -39.42
C LEU A 11 0.18 -8.46 -38.27
N ILE A 12 -1.00 -7.88 -38.56
CA ILE A 12 -2.01 -7.59 -37.55
C ILE A 12 -2.49 -8.88 -36.88
N ILE A 13 -2.77 -9.93 -37.67
CA ILE A 13 -3.19 -11.23 -37.14
C ILE A 13 -2.11 -11.86 -36.26
N ALA A 14 -0.85 -11.82 -36.70
CA ALA A 14 0.27 -12.36 -35.92
C ALA A 14 0.46 -11.61 -34.59
N LEU A 15 0.36 -10.27 -34.59
CA LEU A 15 0.44 -9.46 -33.39
C LEU A 15 -0.74 -9.74 -32.44
N ALA A 16 -1.96 -9.85 -32.98
CA ALA A 16 -3.15 -10.18 -32.20
C ALA A 16 -3.04 -11.58 -31.57
N ALA A 17 -2.57 -12.58 -32.33
CA ALA A 17 -2.36 -13.94 -31.84
C ALA A 17 -1.28 -13.99 -30.74
N GLY A 18 -0.19 -13.25 -30.93
CA GLY A 18 0.86 -13.11 -29.91
C GLY A 18 0.33 -12.47 -28.62
N ALA A 19 -0.39 -11.35 -28.74
CA ALA A 19 -1.01 -10.68 -27.59
C ALA A 19 -2.03 -11.56 -26.87
N ALA A 20 -2.88 -12.27 -27.62
CA ALA A 20 -3.85 -13.21 -27.06
C ALA A 20 -3.17 -14.38 -26.33
N THR A 21 -2.07 -14.90 -26.86
CA THR A 21 -1.29 -15.98 -26.22
C THR A 21 -0.68 -15.51 -24.90
N LEU A 22 -0.08 -14.32 -24.88
CA LEU A 22 0.49 -13.74 -23.67
C LEU A 22 -0.57 -13.43 -22.61
N LEU A 23 -1.71 -12.87 -23.02
CA LEU A 23 -2.82 -12.61 -22.11
C LEU A 23 -3.42 -13.91 -21.58
N GLY A 24 -3.61 -14.91 -22.44
CA GLY A 24 -4.12 -16.23 -22.08
C GLY A 24 -3.23 -16.93 -21.05
N SER A 25 -1.91 -16.95 -21.26
CA SER A 25 -0.99 -17.55 -20.27
C SER A 25 -1.02 -16.81 -18.94
N THR A 26 -1.04 -15.47 -18.96
CA THR A 26 -1.15 -14.65 -17.74
C THR A 26 -2.48 -14.89 -17.01
N THR A 27 -3.57 -15.05 -17.77
CA THR A 27 -4.91 -15.36 -17.22
C THR A 27 -4.90 -16.71 -16.51
N LEU A 28 -4.33 -17.76 -17.12
CA LEU A 28 -4.23 -19.08 -16.51
C LEU A 28 -3.42 -19.06 -15.21
N GLU A 29 -2.37 -18.26 -15.14
CA GLU A 29 -1.57 -18.09 -13.93
C GLU A 29 -2.33 -17.29 -12.85
N ALA A 30 -3.11 -16.28 -13.24
CA ALA A 30 -3.97 -15.53 -12.33
C ALA A 30 -5.10 -16.41 -11.74
N MET A 31 -5.64 -17.36 -12.50
CA MET A 31 -6.68 -18.30 -12.01
C MET A 31 -6.19 -19.18 -10.84
N LYS A 32 -4.87 -19.32 -10.65
CA LYS A 32 -4.28 -20.06 -9.51
C LYS A 32 -4.29 -19.26 -8.20
N CYS A 33 -4.42 -17.93 -8.28
CA CYS A 33 -4.55 -17.04 -7.13
C CYS A 33 -5.96 -17.11 -6.54
N ASN A 34 -6.10 -17.10 -5.21
CA ASN A 34 -7.39 -16.95 -4.55
C ASN A 34 -8.15 -15.75 -5.12
N GLN A 35 -9.42 -15.96 -5.52
CA GLN A 35 -10.25 -14.94 -6.15
C GLN A 35 -11.16 -14.24 -5.14
N THR A 36 -11.56 -13.01 -5.43
CA THR A 36 -12.63 -12.29 -4.73
C THR A 36 -13.66 -11.80 -5.73
N SER A 37 -14.92 -11.67 -5.31
CA SER A 37 -16.01 -11.10 -6.11
C SER A 37 -16.26 -9.61 -5.86
N SER A 38 -15.49 -8.99 -4.96
CA SER A 38 -15.66 -7.57 -4.69
C SER A 38 -15.18 -6.73 -5.88
N PRO A 39 -16.05 -5.91 -6.50
CA PRO A 39 -15.66 -5.02 -7.59
C PRO A 39 -14.83 -3.82 -7.09
N ASP A 40 -14.84 -3.54 -5.79
CA ASP A 40 -14.21 -2.36 -5.18
C ASP A 40 -12.72 -2.57 -4.89
N VAL A 41 -12.22 -3.80 -5.06
CA VAL A 41 -10.82 -4.16 -4.81
C VAL A 41 -10.08 -4.59 -6.08
N PHE A 42 -8.76 -4.46 -6.07
CA PHE A 42 -7.87 -5.06 -7.07
C PHE A 42 -6.86 -6.00 -6.41
N LEU A 43 -6.32 -6.94 -7.17
CA LEU A 43 -5.27 -7.83 -6.66
C LEU A 43 -4.04 -7.00 -6.30
N ALA A 44 -3.59 -7.03 -5.05
CA ALA A 44 -2.38 -6.33 -4.64
C ALA A 44 -1.15 -7.24 -4.77
N TYR A 45 -1.30 -8.43 -4.23
CA TYR A 45 -0.28 -9.47 -4.11
C TYR A 45 -0.92 -10.84 -4.30
N CYS A 46 -0.24 -11.74 -4.98
CA CYS A 46 -0.53 -13.17 -4.95
C CYS A 46 0.79 -13.94 -4.79
N ALA A 47 0.80 -15.03 -4.01
CA ALA A 47 2.00 -15.85 -3.81
C ALA A 47 2.50 -16.54 -5.09
N ASN A 48 1.79 -16.41 -6.21
CA ASN A 48 2.30 -16.72 -7.54
C ASN A 48 3.38 -15.69 -7.94
N PRO A 49 4.62 -16.10 -8.26
CA PRO A 49 5.70 -15.17 -8.65
C PRO A 49 5.36 -14.21 -9.80
N GLN A 50 4.41 -14.56 -10.66
CA GLN A 50 3.97 -13.66 -11.74
C GLN A 50 3.10 -12.49 -11.26
N PHE A 51 2.55 -12.54 -10.05
CA PHE A 51 1.58 -11.58 -9.52
C PHE A 51 1.93 -11.06 -8.12
N ALA A 52 3.09 -11.43 -7.58
CA ALA A 52 3.51 -11.07 -6.23
C ALA A 52 3.73 -9.56 -6.04
N ASP A 53 3.80 -8.79 -7.12
CA ASP A 53 4.26 -7.40 -7.14
C ASP A 53 3.31 -6.45 -7.88
N TYR A 54 2.10 -6.88 -8.26
CA TYR A 54 1.23 -6.09 -9.13
C TYR A 54 0.94 -4.69 -8.59
N GLU A 55 0.73 -4.53 -7.28
CA GLU A 55 0.38 -3.23 -6.69
C GLU A 55 1.41 -2.13 -6.97
N HIS A 56 2.70 -2.44 -7.07
CA HIS A 56 3.74 -1.42 -7.31
C HIS A 56 3.52 -0.77 -8.67
N GLY A 57 3.35 -1.57 -9.72
CA GLY A 57 3.02 -1.06 -11.04
C GLY A 57 1.60 -0.50 -11.13
N ALA A 58 0.65 -1.02 -10.35
CA ALA A 58 -0.71 -0.50 -10.31
C ALA A 58 -0.75 0.97 -9.87
N TYR A 59 -0.01 1.32 -8.80
CA TYR A 59 0.11 2.70 -8.34
C TYR A 59 1.04 3.52 -9.22
N TYR A 60 2.29 3.10 -9.45
CA TYR A 60 3.26 3.94 -10.15
C TYR A 60 2.85 4.26 -11.61
N LYS A 61 2.17 3.32 -12.28
CA LYS A 61 1.74 3.47 -13.68
C LYS A 61 0.25 3.81 -13.83
N HIS A 62 -0.44 4.12 -12.73
CA HIS A 62 -1.84 4.53 -12.72
C HIS A 62 -2.79 3.49 -13.35
N LEU A 63 -2.51 2.20 -13.14
CA LEU A 63 -3.30 1.13 -13.73
C LEU A 63 -4.63 0.91 -13.00
N GLU A 64 -4.79 1.39 -11.77
CA GLU A 64 -6.07 1.39 -11.05
C GLU A 64 -6.47 2.86 -10.79
N PRO A 65 -7.11 3.53 -11.77
CA PRO A 65 -7.33 4.97 -11.72
C PRO A 65 -8.21 5.40 -10.54
N GLU A 66 -9.12 4.56 -10.07
CA GLU A 66 -9.94 4.86 -8.91
C GLU A 66 -9.13 4.88 -7.61
N ALA A 67 -8.08 4.04 -7.52
CA ALA A 67 -7.15 4.06 -6.39
C ALA A 67 -6.27 5.31 -6.41
N ILE A 68 -5.77 5.70 -7.58
CA ILE A 68 -5.02 6.96 -7.75
C ILE A 68 -5.91 8.16 -7.41
N ALA A 69 -7.14 8.18 -7.91
CA ALA A 69 -8.09 9.23 -7.60
C ALA A 69 -8.44 9.27 -6.10
N SER A 70 -8.40 8.14 -5.40
CA SER A 70 -8.51 8.11 -3.95
C SER A 70 -7.30 8.76 -3.26
N VAL A 71 -6.07 8.44 -3.68
CA VAL A 71 -4.85 9.09 -3.18
C VAL A 71 -4.89 10.61 -3.39
N GLU A 72 -5.26 11.05 -4.60
CA GLU A 72 -5.38 12.47 -4.98
C GLU A 72 -6.36 13.23 -4.07
N ARG A 73 -7.48 12.59 -3.77
CA ARG A 73 -8.60 13.17 -3.01
C ARG A 73 -8.53 12.91 -1.51
N ALA A 74 -7.59 12.13 -1.02
CA ALA A 74 -7.51 11.82 0.40
C ALA A 74 -7.29 13.09 1.22
N ASP A 75 -8.02 13.23 2.32
CA ASP A 75 -7.77 14.26 3.33
C ASP A 75 -6.61 13.83 4.24
N VAL A 76 -6.45 12.51 4.42
CA VAL A 76 -5.37 11.88 5.20
C VAL A 76 -4.67 10.80 4.38
N LEU A 77 -3.34 10.87 4.27
CA LEU A 77 -2.54 9.81 3.66
C LEU A 77 -1.67 9.10 4.70
N VAL A 78 -1.77 7.78 4.74
CA VAL A 78 -0.86 6.94 5.53
C VAL A 78 0.24 6.44 4.60
N LEU A 79 1.51 6.74 4.93
CA LEU A 79 2.69 6.35 4.17
C LEU A 79 3.47 5.31 4.97
N GLY A 80 3.98 4.28 4.29
CA GLY A 80 4.84 3.29 4.92
C GLY A 80 5.09 2.07 4.05
N SER A 81 5.40 0.97 4.72
CA SER A 81 5.61 -0.34 4.10
C SER A 81 4.44 -1.29 4.40
N SER A 82 4.64 -2.58 4.13
CA SER A 82 3.68 -3.66 4.39
C SER A 82 3.23 -3.71 5.84
N ILE A 83 4.07 -3.28 6.78
CA ILE A 83 3.75 -3.21 8.20
C ILE A 83 2.66 -2.18 8.47
N SER A 84 2.81 -0.97 7.93
CA SER A 84 1.78 0.08 8.01
C SER A 84 0.50 -0.34 7.29
N GLN A 85 0.66 -1.01 6.15
CA GLN A 85 -0.46 -1.47 5.36
C GLN A 85 -1.30 -2.49 6.12
N MET A 86 -0.67 -3.45 6.81
CA MET A 86 -1.39 -4.37 7.69
C MET A 86 -1.94 -3.70 8.94
N THR A 87 -1.19 -2.79 9.55
CA THR A 87 -1.61 -2.16 10.80
C THR A 87 -2.86 -1.29 10.61
N PHE A 88 -2.95 -0.54 9.50
CA PHE A 88 -4.02 0.43 9.25
C PHE A 88 -5.17 -0.09 8.39
N SER A 89 -5.12 -1.35 7.95
CA SER A 89 -6.25 -1.98 7.26
C SER A 89 -7.19 -2.65 8.27
N THR A 90 -7.80 -1.81 9.10
CA THR A 90 -8.60 -2.19 10.27
C THR A 90 -9.99 -1.58 10.20
N GLU A 91 -10.94 -2.21 10.87
CA GLU A 91 -12.28 -1.67 11.07
C GLU A 91 -12.22 -0.38 11.91
N GLU A 92 -11.29 -0.29 12.86
CA GLU A 92 -11.07 0.93 13.63
C GLU A 92 -10.63 2.11 12.76
N ALA A 93 -9.72 1.92 11.79
CA ALA A 93 -9.35 2.99 10.86
C ALA A 93 -10.56 3.49 10.06
N ALA A 94 -11.34 2.56 9.50
CA ALA A 94 -12.56 2.91 8.76
C ALA A 94 -13.56 3.66 9.64
N SER A 95 -13.75 3.21 10.89
CA SER A 95 -14.65 3.81 11.86
C SER A 95 -14.18 5.21 12.28
N TYR A 96 -12.90 5.39 12.57
CA TYR A 96 -12.31 6.69 12.93
C TYR A 96 -12.56 7.72 11.83
N PHE A 97 -12.07 7.45 10.61
CA PHE A 97 -12.20 8.40 9.51
C PHE A 97 -13.66 8.61 9.11
N GLY A 98 -14.51 7.58 9.19
CA GLY A 98 -15.95 7.69 8.98
C GLY A 98 -16.64 8.63 9.97
N ARG A 99 -16.34 8.52 11.27
CA ARG A 99 -16.88 9.42 12.32
C ARG A 99 -16.49 10.87 12.08
N HIS A 100 -15.27 11.11 11.63
CA HIS A 100 -14.75 12.45 11.32
C HIS A 100 -15.06 12.93 9.90
N LYS A 101 -15.75 12.12 9.08
CA LYS A 101 -16.09 12.41 7.67
C LYS A 101 -14.84 12.74 6.83
N LEU A 102 -13.75 12.04 7.09
CA LEU A 102 -12.49 12.19 6.36
C LEU A 102 -12.31 11.08 5.33
N ARG A 103 -11.80 11.45 4.17
CA ARG A 103 -11.30 10.50 3.19
C ARG A 103 -9.87 10.17 3.57
N TYR A 104 -9.56 8.89 3.68
CA TYR A 104 -8.20 8.45 3.95
C TYR A 104 -7.76 7.45 2.89
N HIS A 105 -6.46 7.37 2.69
CA HIS A 105 -5.89 6.32 1.87
C HIS A 105 -4.63 5.76 2.54
N VAL A 106 -4.59 4.45 2.75
CA VAL A 106 -3.41 3.75 3.22
C VAL A 106 -2.53 3.42 2.04
N MET A 107 -1.38 4.08 1.97
CA MET A 107 -0.38 3.96 0.92
C MET A 107 0.90 3.30 1.46
N GLY A 108 0.73 2.15 2.10
CA GLY A 108 1.82 1.21 2.35
C GLY A 108 2.01 0.25 1.18
N PHE A 109 3.22 -0.26 0.99
CA PHE A 109 3.56 -1.21 -0.08
C PHE A 109 4.28 -2.44 0.47
N GLY A 110 4.07 -3.59 -0.17
CA GLY A 110 4.78 -4.85 0.09
C GLY A 110 6.31 -4.73 0.16
N TYR A 111 7.00 -5.81 0.52
CA TYR A 111 8.46 -5.91 0.42
C TYR A 111 9.27 -4.90 1.26
N THR A 112 8.71 -4.49 2.40
CA THR A 112 9.36 -3.52 3.31
C THR A 112 9.78 -2.24 2.57
N GLU A 113 8.90 -1.76 1.70
CA GLU A 113 9.22 -0.68 0.78
C GLU A 113 9.69 0.60 1.49
N GLY A 114 10.68 1.26 0.88
CA GLY A 114 11.25 2.51 1.38
C GLY A 114 10.48 3.74 0.90
N GLY A 115 10.74 4.87 1.55
CA GLY A 115 10.08 6.14 1.29
C GLY A 115 10.32 6.69 -0.12
N LYS A 116 11.42 6.28 -0.77
CA LYS A 116 11.75 6.70 -2.12
C LYS A 116 10.72 6.23 -3.15
N PHE A 117 10.20 5.01 -3.03
CA PHE A 117 9.13 4.53 -3.92
C PHE A 117 7.80 5.25 -3.64
N GLY A 118 7.44 5.42 -2.35
CA GLY A 118 6.25 6.18 -1.96
C GLY A 118 6.25 7.61 -2.54
N LEU A 119 7.38 8.32 -2.44
CA LEU A 119 7.54 9.65 -3.05
C LEU A 119 7.45 9.62 -4.58
N ALA A 120 7.96 8.57 -5.22
CA ALA A 120 7.85 8.39 -6.66
C ALA A 120 6.37 8.26 -7.09
N VAL A 121 5.56 7.50 -6.34
CA VAL A 121 4.11 7.45 -6.55
C VAL A 121 3.47 8.83 -6.34
N LEU A 122 3.76 9.51 -5.22
CA LEU A 122 3.19 10.83 -4.91
C LEU A 122 3.55 11.90 -5.95
N SER A 123 4.72 11.80 -6.58
CA SER A 123 5.14 12.72 -7.65
C SER A 123 4.28 12.62 -8.91
N THR A 124 3.57 11.50 -9.10
CA THR A 124 2.67 11.27 -10.23
C THR A 124 1.20 11.45 -9.87
N ALA A 125 0.80 11.13 -8.63
CA ALA A 125 -0.58 11.22 -8.13
C ALA A 125 -0.88 12.52 -7.36
N VAL A 126 0.04 13.50 -7.31
CA VAL A 126 -0.12 14.86 -6.75
C VAL A 126 -1.24 15.02 -5.70
N PRO A 127 -1.07 14.49 -4.47
CA PRO A 127 -2.14 14.46 -3.47
C PRO A 127 -2.45 15.84 -2.88
N HIS A 128 -3.69 16.00 -2.40
CA HIS A 128 -4.15 17.18 -1.66
C HIS A 128 -4.38 16.93 -0.15
N ALA A 129 -3.69 15.92 0.40
CA ALA A 129 -3.82 15.55 1.79
C ALA A 129 -3.44 16.70 2.74
N ARG A 130 -4.18 16.80 3.83
CA ARG A 130 -4.04 17.82 4.88
C ARG A 130 -3.19 17.31 6.04
N LEU A 131 -3.19 15.99 6.21
CA LEU A 131 -2.49 15.27 7.26
C LEU A 131 -1.80 14.06 6.64
N TYR A 132 -0.53 13.87 6.98
CA TYR A 132 0.20 12.66 6.65
C TYR A 132 0.50 11.87 7.92
N ILE A 133 0.31 10.57 7.86
CA ILE A 133 0.73 9.62 8.89
C ILE A 133 1.86 8.80 8.28
N ILE A 134 3.06 8.86 8.83
CA ILE A 134 4.23 8.16 8.30
C ILE A 134 4.67 7.08 9.30
N HIS A 135 4.59 5.82 8.88
CA HIS A 135 5.15 4.71 9.65
C HIS A 135 6.64 4.59 9.38
N THR A 136 7.46 4.58 10.42
CA THR A 136 8.91 4.81 10.28
C THR A 136 9.74 3.56 10.01
N TYR A 137 9.18 2.34 10.12
CA TYR A 137 9.96 1.11 10.02
C TYR A 137 10.62 0.99 8.65
N GLN A 138 11.95 1.23 8.60
CA GLN A 138 12.78 1.25 7.39
C GLN A 138 12.33 2.25 6.30
N PHE A 139 11.28 3.04 6.55
CA PHE A 139 10.67 3.90 5.55
C PHE A 139 11.52 5.12 5.23
N PHE A 140 12.23 5.69 6.21
CA PHE A 140 13.18 6.77 5.99
C PHE A 140 14.54 6.23 5.51
N SER A 141 14.50 5.55 4.37
CA SER A 141 15.67 5.06 3.65
C SER A 141 15.50 5.28 2.14
N ASP A 142 16.62 5.27 1.41
CA ASP A 142 16.64 5.30 -0.05
C ASP A 142 16.44 3.92 -0.69
N PHE A 143 16.10 2.91 0.12
CA PHE A 143 15.79 1.58 -0.36
C PHE A 143 14.58 1.61 -1.30
N ILE A 144 14.70 0.86 -2.39
CA ILE A 144 13.57 0.52 -3.26
C ILE A 144 13.62 -0.99 -3.43
N SER A 145 12.48 -1.65 -3.23
CA SER A 145 12.37 -3.08 -3.47
C SER A 145 12.55 -3.41 -4.97
N LYS A 146 12.94 -4.65 -5.30
CA LYS A 146 13.01 -5.08 -6.70
C LYS A 146 11.67 -4.87 -7.46
N PRO A 147 10.50 -5.21 -6.88
CA PRO A 147 9.19 -4.79 -7.37
C PRO A 147 9.05 -3.29 -7.68
N GLY A 148 9.47 -2.43 -6.75
CA GLY A 148 9.43 -0.98 -6.93
C GLY A 148 10.31 -0.51 -8.09
N GLU A 149 11.54 -1.02 -8.19
CA GLU A 149 12.46 -0.72 -9.30
C GLU A 149 11.87 -1.13 -10.66
N ASP A 150 11.29 -2.33 -10.73
CA ASP A 150 10.70 -2.86 -11.96
C ASP A 150 9.44 -2.08 -12.35
N ALA A 151 8.60 -1.69 -11.38
CA ALA A 151 7.44 -0.83 -11.62
C ALA A 151 7.85 0.53 -12.21
N MET A 152 8.97 1.09 -11.77
CA MET A 152 9.47 2.39 -12.23
C MET A 152 10.08 2.36 -13.64
N GLN A 153 10.45 1.19 -14.16
CA GLN A 153 10.97 1.07 -15.53
C GLN A 153 9.85 1.20 -16.59
N MET A 154 10.07 2.00 -17.64
CA MET A 154 9.10 2.12 -18.74
C MET A 154 8.84 0.78 -19.46
N SER A 155 9.87 -0.06 -19.59
CA SER A 155 9.81 -1.37 -20.24
C SER A 155 8.82 -2.34 -19.57
N SER A 156 8.48 -2.15 -18.29
CA SER A 156 7.60 -3.03 -17.55
C SER A 156 6.10 -2.72 -17.71
N THR A 157 5.74 -1.66 -18.44
CA THR A 157 4.34 -1.24 -18.60
C THR A 157 3.48 -2.32 -19.26
N GLY A 158 3.97 -2.97 -20.31
CA GLY A 158 3.26 -4.06 -20.98
C GLY A 158 3.02 -5.26 -20.06
N ILE A 159 3.99 -5.58 -19.19
CA ILE A 159 3.88 -6.67 -18.21
C ILE A 159 2.78 -6.38 -17.20
N HIS A 160 2.72 -5.17 -16.65
CA HIS A 160 1.72 -4.82 -15.65
C HIS A 160 0.31 -4.66 -16.25
N LEU A 161 0.18 -4.11 -17.46
CA LEU A 161 -1.10 -4.10 -18.18
C LEU A 161 -1.59 -5.53 -18.42
N ARG A 162 -0.70 -6.44 -18.80
CA ARG A 162 -1.05 -7.85 -18.99
C ARG A 162 -1.48 -8.51 -17.68
N LYS A 163 -0.80 -8.23 -16.56
CA LYS A 163 -1.22 -8.69 -15.22
C LYS A 163 -2.63 -8.18 -14.89
N LYS A 164 -2.90 -6.88 -15.08
CA LYS A 164 -4.22 -6.26 -14.85
C LYS A 164 -5.34 -6.99 -15.61
N TYR A 165 -5.20 -7.09 -16.92
CA TYR A 165 -6.24 -7.68 -17.76
C TYR A 165 -6.32 -9.20 -17.59
N GLY A 166 -5.20 -9.85 -17.30
CA GLY A 166 -5.16 -11.29 -16.98
C GLY A 166 -5.94 -11.60 -15.70
N VAL A 167 -5.77 -10.81 -14.63
CA VAL A 167 -6.54 -10.96 -13.38
C VAL A 167 -8.02 -10.67 -13.63
N ARG A 168 -8.37 -9.61 -14.37
CA ARG A 168 -9.78 -9.30 -14.68
C ARG A 168 -10.45 -10.41 -15.49
N LEU A 169 -9.77 -10.95 -16.49
CA LEU A 169 -10.30 -12.05 -17.28
C LEU A 169 -10.39 -13.34 -16.45
N ALA A 170 -9.37 -13.63 -15.63
CA ALA A 170 -9.40 -14.77 -14.72
C ALA A 170 -10.61 -14.69 -13.79
N HIS A 171 -10.82 -13.53 -13.15
CA HIS A 171 -11.98 -13.30 -12.29
C HIS A 171 -13.30 -13.58 -13.01
N TRP A 172 -13.49 -13.03 -14.21
CA TRP A 172 -14.69 -13.29 -15.02
C TRP A 172 -14.88 -14.78 -15.35
N ILE A 173 -13.81 -15.50 -15.73
CA ILE A 173 -13.86 -16.94 -16.00
C ILE A 173 -14.20 -17.72 -14.72
N CYS A 174 -13.63 -17.34 -13.59
CA CYS A 174 -13.80 -18.04 -12.31
C CYS A 174 -15.18 -17.81 -11.68
N GLU A 175 -15.77 -16.63 -11.87
CA GLU A 175 -17.08 -16.29 -11.33
C GLU A 175 -18.23 -16.85 -12.20
N TYR A 176 -18.12 -16.73 -13.52
CA TYR A 176 -19.21 -17.08 -14.45
C TYR A 176 -18.98 -18.35 -15.26
N GLY A 177 -17.75 -18.87 -15.27
CA GLY A 177 -17.40 -20.10 -15.98
C GLY A 177 -17.64 -21.35 -15.15
N TRP A 178 -17.34 -22.51 -15.75
CA TRP A 178 -17.50 -23.82 -15.11
C TRP A 178 -16.20 -24.32 -14.45
N VAL A 179 -15.21 -23.44 -14.27
CA VAL A 179 -13.87 -23.81 -13.78
C VAL A 179 -13.71 -23.33 -12.34
N LYS A 180 -13.37 -24.26 -11.43
CA LYS A 180 -12.95 -23.89 -10.08
C LYS A 180 -11.58 -23.22 -10.11
N CYS A 181 -11.47 -22.06 -9.46
CA CYS A 181 -10.24 -21.28 -9.38
C CYS A 181 -9.83 -21.02 -7.93
N GLY A 182 -8.58 -20.56 -7.75
CA GLY A 182 -8.17 -19.84 -6.56
C GLY A 182 -8.09 -20.68 -5.29
N GLU A 183 -7.39 -21.81 -5.36
CA GLU A 183 -7.05 -22.62 -4.18
C GLU A 183 -5.52 -22.88 -4.06
N MET A 184 -4.71 -22.42 -5.02
CA MET A 184 -3.28 -22.76 -5.06
C MET A 184 -2.40 -21.71 -4.37
N PHE A 185 -2.70 -20.42 -4.55
CA PHE A 185 -1.90 -19.32 -4.00
C PHE A 185 -2.75 -18.32 -3.22
N GLY A 186 -2.32 -18.06 -1.98
CA GLY A 186 -2.88 -17.00 -1.17
C GLY A 186 -2.74 -15.64 -1.85
N SER A 187 -3.76 -14.80 -1.69
CA SER A 187 -3.84 -13.49 -2.33
C SER A 187 -4.23 -12.41 -1.34
N ILE A 188 -3.73 -11.20 -1.57
CA ILE A 188 -4.11 -9.99 -0.87
C ILE A 188 -4.73 -9.07 -1.90
N TYR A 189 -5.92 -8.57 -1.59
CA TYR A 189 -6.61 -7.57 -2.40
C TYR A 189 -6.48 -6.20 -1.74
N ARG A 190 -6.59 -5.13 -2.53
CA ARG A 190 -6.52 -3.76 -2.05
C ARG A 190 -7.75 -2.99 -2.46
N ASP A 191 -8.36 -2.35 -1.48
CA ASP A 191 -9.51 -1.48 -1.66
C ASP A 191 -9.11 -0.23 -2.44
N ARG A 192 -9.87 0.11 -3.48
CA ARG A 192 -9.59 1.29 -4.30
C ARG A 192 -9.93 2.60 -3.59
N ALA A 193 -10.93 2.60 -2.70
CA ALA A 193 -11.41 3.81 -2.04
C ALA A 193 -10.55 4.19 -0.83
N THR A 194 -9.99 3.24 -0.09
CA THR A 194 -9.23 3.48 1.15
C THR A 194 -7.78 2.99 1.10
N GLY A 195 -7.41 2.25 0.06
CA GLY A 195 -6.08 1.65 -0.05
C GLY A 195 -5.83 0.50 0.93
N THR A 196 -6.79 0.12 1.77
CA THR A 196 -6.62 -0.95 2.77
C THR A 196 -6.50 -2.32 2.12
N TRP A 197 -5.74 -3.23 2.73
CA TRP A 197 -5.62 -4.60 2.28
C TRP A 197 -6.73 -5.49 2.87
N ALA A 198 -7.33 -6.30 2.00
CA ALA A 198 -8.13 -7.45 2.36
C ALA A 198 -7.28 -8.72 2.21
N TRP A 199 -6.67 -9.17 3.31
CA TRP A 199 -5.76 -10.33 3.35
C TRP A 199 -6.39 -11.61 3.92
N SER A 200 -7.71 -11.69 4.06
CA SER A 200 -8.39 -12.93 4.50
C SER A 200 -8.12 -14.12 3.58
N TYR A 201 -7.73 -13.87 2.34
CA TYR A 201 -7.38 -14.86 1.33
C TYR A 201 -5.89 -15.21 1.31
N PHE A 202 -5.09 -14.63 2.21
CA PHE A 202 -3.68 -14.91 2.34
C PHE A 202 -3.47 -15.75 3.61
N PRO A 203 -3.13 -17.05 3.48
CA PRO A 203 -2.98 -17.90 4.64
C PRO A 203 -1.74 -17.45 5.41
N VAL A 204 -1.95 -17.01 6.64
CA VAL A 204 -0.85 -16.70 7.55
C VAL A 204 -0.87 -17.73 8.67
N SER A 205 0.21 -18.49 8.77
CA SER A 205 0.34 -19.54 9.78
C SER A 205 1.20 -19.04 10.93
N GLY A 206 0.67 -19.18 12.14
CA GLY A 206 1.40 -18.90 13.37
C GLY A 206 1.26 -17.45 13.83
N THR A 207 1.68 -17.25 15.06
CA THR A 207 1.68 -15.95 15.74
C THR A 207 2.88 -15.88 16.67
N LYS A 208 3.49 -14.71 16.80
CA LYS A 208 4.58 -14.44 17.72
C LYS A 208 4.19 -13.31 18.66
N PRO A 209 4.08 -13.56 19.98
CA PRO A 209 3.83 -12.50 20.94
C PRO A 209 5.00 -11.52 20.95
N ILE A 210 4.70 -10.22 21.06
CA ILE A 210 5.73 -9.19 21.21
C ILE A 210 6.27 -9.24 22.65
N PRO A 211 7.58 -9.44 22.86
CA PRO A 211 8.17 -9.41 24.19
C PRO A 211 8.02 -8.04 24.85
N GLN A 212 7.91 -7.97 26.17
CA GLN A 212 7.89 -6.68 26.88
C GLN A 212 9.25 -5.97 26.90
N ASN A 213 10.35 -6.72 26.77
CA ASN A 213 11.71 -6.22 26.91
C ASN A 213 12.50 -6.45 25.61
N VAL A 214 12.07 -5.83 24.53
CA VAL A 214 12.81 -5.84 23.27
C VAL A 214 13.96 -4.82 23.35
N ALA A 215 15.11 -5.13 22.74
CA ALA A 215 16.25 -4.22 22.74
C ALA A 215 15.90 -2.91 22.04
N MET A 216 16.33 -1.78 22.61
CA MET A 216 16.17 -0.48 21.98
C MET A 216 17.01 -0.38 20.70
N ALA A 217 16.43 0.19 19.65
CA ALA A 217 17.16 0.53 18.45
C ALA A 217 18.28 1.54 18.71
N ALA A 218 19.31 1.50 17.86
CA ALA A 218 20.26 2.59 17.78
C ALA A 218 19.56 3.91 17.39
N ALA A 219 20.17 5.03 17.77
CA ALA A 219 19.75 6.36 17.34
C ALA A 219 19.67 6.45 15.79
N PRO A 220 18.80 7.30 15.23
CA PRO A 220 18.70 7.45 13.79
C PRO A 220 20.03 7.95 13.22
N THR A 221 20.44 7.39 12.08
CA THR A 221 21.67 7.83 11.41
C THR A 221 21.48 9.20 10.74
N PRO A 222 22.55 9.94 10.42
CA PRO A 222 22.46 11.17 9.64
C PRO A 222 21.71 10.99 8.31
N ASP A 223 21.90 9.86 7.64
CA ASP A 223 21.23 9.55 6.36
C ASP A 223 19.72 9.33 6.54
N THR A 224 19.32 8.67 7.63
CA THR A 224 17.90 8.53 8.00
C THR A 224 17.26 9.89 8.25
N LEU A 225 17.93 10.76 9.01
CA LEU A 225 17.44 12.11 9.29
C LEU A 225 17.34 12.97 8.01
N ALA A 226 18.36 12.92 7.15
CA ALA A 226 18.35 13.60 5.86
C ALA A 226 17.21 13.11 4.95
N THR A 227 16.95 11.80 4.94
CA THR A 227 15.85 11.20 4.17
C THR A 227 14.49 11.65 4.72
N ALA A 228 14.32 11.68 6.05
CA ALA A 228 13.11 12.17 6.69
C ALA A 228 12.84 13.65 6.36
N GLU A 229 13.88 14.48 6.38
CA GLU A 229 13.77 15.91 6.05
C GLU A 229 13.40 16.15 4.59
N LYS A 230 14.02 15.39 3.67
CA LYS A 230 13.67 15.40 2.24
C LYS A 230 12.23 15.00 2.01
N MET A 231 11.76 13.94 2.69
CA MET A 231 10.38 13.50 2.60
C MET A 231 9.42 14.56 3.13
N ALA A 232 9.62 15.04 4.35
CA ALA A 232 8.76 16.04 4.97
C ALA A 232 8.63 17.31 4.12
N SER A 233 9.73 17.75 3.50
CA SER A 233 9.75 18.88 2.57
C SER A 233 8.92 18.63 1.30
N ALA A 234 8.83 17.38 0.83
CA ALA A 234 8.09 17.03 -0.37
C ALA A 234 6.57 16.99 -0.17
N LEU A 235 6.08 16.82 1.06
CA LEU A 235 4.65 16.62 1.37
C LEU A 235 3.80 17.90 1.33
N ARG A 236 4.44 19.09 1.25
CA ARG A 236 3.79 20.40 1.08
C ARG A 236 2.68 20.72 2.11
N VAL A 237 2.81 20.19 3.32
CA VAL A 237 1.99 20.53 4.49
C VAL A 237 2.86 21.16 5.58
N PRO A 238 2.29 21.91 6.53
CA PRO A 238 3.00 22.31 7.74
C PRO A 238 3.57 21.08 8.47
N ARG A 239 4.71 21.24 9.14
CA ARG A 239 5.41 20.09 9.77
C ARG A 239 4.60 19.48 10.91
N GLU A 240 3.83 20.30 11.61
CA GLU A 240 2.85 19.88 12.61
C GLU A 240 1.71 19.00 12.04
N CYS A 241 1.58 18.93 10.70
CA CYS A 241 0.63 18.09 9.97
C CYS A 241 1.24 16.84 9.37
N ILE A 242 2.42 16.49 9.85
CA ILE A 242 3.04 15.20 9.67
C ILE A 242 3.02 14.53 11.05
N VAL A 243 2.37 13.39 11.11
CA VAL A 243 2.39 12.49 12.27
C VAL A 243 3.31 11.34 11.92
N VAL A 244 4.32 11.08 12.75
CA VAL A 244 5.15 9.89 12.62
C VAL A 244 4.77 8.87 13.68
N THR A 245 4.82 7.61 13.31
CA THR A 245 4.43 6.50 14.18
C THR A 245 5.26 5.26 13.89
N ILE A 246 5.20 4.30 14.81
CA ILE A 246 5.85 3.02 14.67
C ILE A 246 5.04 1.96 15.39
N THR A 247 4.92 0.79 14.76
CA THR A 247 4.28 -0.36 15.36
C THR A 247 5.32 -1.21 16.08
N PRO A 248 4.99 -1.77 17.25
CA PRO A 248 5.89 -2.66 17.94
C PRO A 248 6.10 -3.95 17.12
N ASN A 249 7.28 -4.55 17.26
CA ASN A 249 7.67 -5.81 16.62
C ASN A 249 8.52 -6.63 17.60
N VAL A 250 8.89 -7.87 17.23
CA VAL A 250 9.58 -8.79 18.14
C VAL A 250 11.09 -8.56 18.27
N ASP A 251 11.70 -7.81 17.36
CA ASP A 251 13.15 -7.72 17.21
C ASP A 251 13.75 -6.48 17.87
N VAL A 252 13.13 -5.33 17.68
CA VAL A 252 13.67 -4.03 18.10
C VAL A 252 12.60 -3.01 18.49
N ASP A 253 12.81 -2.30 19.59
CA ASP A 253 12.02 -1.12 19.96
C ASP A 253 12.55 0.14 19.25
N LEU A 254 11.77 0.63 18.30
CA LEU A 254 12.05 1.82 17.48
C LEU A 254 11.36 3.09 17.99
N SER A 255 10.77 3.06 19.19
CA SER A 255 10.00 4.17 19.74
C SER A 255 10.85 5.43 19.97
N ASP A 256 12.04 5.30 20.56
CA ASP A 256 12.95 6.44 20.78
C ASP A 256 13.49 6.99 19.45
N GLN A 257 13.87 6.10 18.53
CA GLN A 257 14.31 6.50 17.19
C GLN A 257 13.20 7.29 16.47
N THR A 258 11.96 6.83 16.53
CA THR A 258 10.81 7.50 15.90
C THR A 258 10.53 8.86 16.53
N ARG A 259 10.63 9.00 17.85
CA ARG A 259 10.53 10.31 18.53
C ARG A 259 11.59 11.29 18.05
N ARG A 260 12.86 10.86 17.99
CA ARG A 260 13.97 11.70 17.52
C ARG A 260 13.80 12.12 16.05
N ILE A 261 13.29 11.24 15.20
CA ILE A 261 12.96 11.58 13.82
C ILE A 261 11.85 12.64 13.78
N ALA A 262 10.79 12.47 14.58
CA ALA A 262 9.69 13.44 14.69
C ALA A 262 10.21 14.82 15.07
N GLU A 263 10.99 14.87 16.15
CA GLU A 263 11.62 16.09 16.66
C GLU A 263 12.49 16.77 15.60
N HIS A 264 13.29 15.99 14.86
CA HIS A 264 14.18 16.51 13.82
C HIS A 264 13.42 17.21 12.70
N ILE A 265 12.33 16.62 12.20
CA ILE A 265 11.57 17.17 11.07
C ILE A 265 10.44 18.13 11.50
N GLY A 266 10.28 18.38 12.80
CA GLY A 266 9.20 19.20 13.36
C GLY A 266 7.81 18.54 13.31
N ALA A 267 7.76 17.20 13.24
CA ALA A 267 6.53 16.41 13.20
C ALA A 267 6.04 16.02 14.59
N ILE A 268 4.80 15.50 14.66
CA ILE A 268 4.21 14.97 15.87
C ILE A 268 4.47 13.46 15.95
N ALA A 269 5.03 12.97 17.06
CA ALA A 269 5.13 11.54 17.32
C ALA A 269 3.88 11.01 18.02
N VAL A 270 3.20 10.03 17.42
CA VAL A 270 2.12 9.27 18.07
C VAL A 270 2.52 7.80 18.10
N ILE A 271 2.92 7.30 19.28
CA ILE A 271 3.48 5.95 19.42
C ILE A 271 2.78 5.25 20.59
N PRO A 272 1.62 4.60 20.35
CA PRO A 272 0.92 3.84 21.37
C PRO A 272 1.82 2.74 21.95
N GLN A 273 1.75 2.59 23.28
CA GLN A 273 2.41 1.53 24.03
C GLN A 273 1.32 0.63 24.61
N LEU A 274 1.25 -0.62 24.13
CA LEU A 274 0.25 -1.59 24.56
C LEU A 274 0.92 -2.93 24.83
N ASP A 275 0.51 -3.57 25.93
CA ASP A 275 0.93 -4.93 26.26
C ASP A 275 0.12 -6.00 25.51
N GLY A 276 0.72 -7.18 25.38
CA GLY A 276 0.04 -8.38 24.87
C GLY A 276 -0.37 -8.25 23.41
N LEU A 277 0.40 -7.53 22.61
CA LEU A 277 0.26 -7.51 21.16
C LEU A 277 0.98 -8.72 20.54
N VAL A 278 0.48 -9.10 19.37
CA VAL A 278 0.89 -10.30 18.65
C VAL A 278 1.16 -9.96 17.20
N THR A 279 2.21 -10.56 16.64
CA THR A 279 2.56 -10.47 15.22
C THR A 279 2.33 -11.80 14.53
N LEU A 280 2.20 -11.76 13.21
CA LEU A 280 2.07 -12.93 12.35
C LEU A 280 3.43 -13.58 12.08
N ASP A 281 4.42 -12.76 11.74
CA ASP A 281 5.75 -13.22 11.30
C ASP A 281 6.92 -12.63 12.11
N GLY A 282 6.61 -11.78 13.09
CA GLY A 282 7.58 -11.02 13.88
C GLY A 282 7.48 -9.51 13.65
N TYR A 283 6.90 -9.07 12.54
CA TYR A 283 6.84 -7.65 12.13
C TYR A 283 5.43 -7.14 11.90
N HIS A 284 4.58 -7.95 11.26
CA HIS A 284 3.22 -7.57 10.96
C HIS A 284 2.30 -7.94 12.12
N LEU A 285 1.62 -6.95 12.71
CA LEU A 285 0.60 -7.23 13.73
C LEU A 285 -0.49 -8.15 13.15
N ASP A 286 -1.00 -9.08 13.97
CA ASP A 286 -2.18 -9.85 13.59
C ASP A 286 -3.44 -8.95 13.55
N LYS A 287 -4.57 -9.46 13.06
CA LYS A 287 -5.79 -8.64 12.93
C LYS A 287 -6.19 -8.04 14.28
N ALA A 288 -6.26 -8.84 15.34
CA ALA A 288 -6.71 -8.40 16.66
C ALA A 288 -5.78 -7.34 17.27
N SER A 289 -4.46 -7.51 17.13
CA SER A 289 -3.46 -6.56 17.61
C SER A 289 -3.44 -5.29 16.78
N SER A 290 -3.66 -5.38 15.46
CA SER A 290 -3.80 -4.23 14.58
C SER A 290 -5.01 -3.37 14.96
N GLU A 291 -6.16 -3.96 15.26
CA GLU A 291 -7.36 -3.25 15.74
C GLU A 291 -7.07 -2.53 17.07
N ARG A 292 -6.51 -3.25 18.07
CA ARG A 292 -6.18 -2.69 19.38
C ARG A 292 -5.18 -1.54 19.29
N TRP A 293 -4.11 -1.74 18.52
CA TRP A 293 -3.07 -0.73 18.33
C TRP A 293 -3.61 0.49 17.56
N SER A 294 -4.38 0.27 16.48
CA SER A 294 -5.03 1.34 15.72
C SER A 294 -5.95 2.17 16.59
N SER A 295 -6.74 1.53 17.46
CA SER A 295 -7.64 2.24 18.38
C SER A 295 -6.89 3.18 19.33
N ALA A 296 -5.78 2.71 19.91
CA ALA A 296 -4.93 3.55 20.75
C ALA A 296 -4.24 4.67 19.95
N PHE A 297 -3.81 4.39 18.72
CA PHE A 297 -3.23 5.38 17.82
C PHE A 297 -4.23 6.50 17.49
N PHE A 298 -5.43 6.14 17.04
CA PHE A 298 -6.45 7.10 16.63
C PHE A 298 -6.99 7.92 17.81
N SER A 299 -7.11 7.31 19.00
CA SER A 299 -7.44 8.04 20.23
C SER A 299 -6.41 9.14 20.56
N ALA A 300 -5.14 8.92 20.23
CA ALA A 300 -4.08 9.92 20.42
C ALA A 300 -3.95 10.89 19.23
N LEU A 301 -4.48 10.53 18.06
CA LEU A 301 -4.36 11.32 16.83
C LEU A 301 -5.24 12.59 16.86
N ASP A 302 -6.37 12.58 17.56
CA ASP A 302 -7.35 13.68 17.55
C ASP A 302 -6.75 15.06 17.79
N GLY A 303 -5.85 15.17 18.77
CA GLY A 303 -5.18 16.43 19.09
C GLY A 303 -4.27 16.95 17.95
N ALA A 304 -3.66 16.04 17.18
CA ALA A 304 -2.84 16.39 16.01
C ALA A 304 -3.72 16.73 14.81
N ALA A 305 -4.73 15.90 14.53
CA ALA A 305 -5.66 16.12 13.41
C ALA A 305 -6.42 17.44 13.54
N ALA A 306 -6.82 17.83 14.75
CA ALA A 306 -7.49 19.10 15.01
C ALA A 306 -6.62 20.31 14.65
N ARG A 307 -5.33 20.31 15.02
CA ARG A 307 -4.40 21.43 14.75
C ARG A 307 -4.16 21.66 13.26
N CYS A 308 -4.29 20.62 12.47
CA CYS A 308 -4.09 20.66 11.03
C CYS A 308 -5.32 21.07 10.22
N GLY A 309 -6.40 21.43 10.93
CA GLY A 309 -7.70 21.64 10.30
C GLY A 309 -8.21 20.38 9.60
N ALA A 310 -7.62 19.21 9.84
CA ALA A 310 -8.04 17.97 9.19
C ALA A 310 -9.46 17.61 9.64
N LEU A 311 -9.81 17.91 10.90
CA LEU A 311 -11.15 17.68 11.45
C LEU A 311 -12.18 18.78 11.10
N GLU A 312 -11.79 19.80 10.33
CA GLU A 312 -12.72 20.85 9.88
C GLU A 312 -13.60 20.36 8.73
N ALA A 313 -14.73 21.03 8.50
CA ALA A 313 -15.72 20.64 7.49
C ALA A 313 -15.08 20.35 6.11
N PRO A 314 -15.63 19.39 5.33
CA PRO A 314 -15.10 19.03 4.02
C PRO A 314 -14.98 20.26 3.12
N ARG A 315 -13.89 20.37 2.35
CA ARG A 315 -13.83 21.36 1.26
C ARG A 315 -15.03 21.12 0.34
N ALA A 316 -15.71 22.20 -0.04
CA ALA A 316 -16.62 22.16 -1.17
C ALA A 316 -15.88 21.49 -2.34
N GLU A 317 -16.49 20.48 -2.95
CA GLU A 317 -15.87 19.69 -4.01
C GLU A 317 -15.22 20.64 -5.04
N LEU A 318 -13.89 20.55 -5.16
CA LEU A 318 -13.20 21.11 -6.32
C LEU A 318 -13.66 20.25 -7.51
N ARG A 319 -14.66 20.75 -8.22
CA ARG A 319 -15.14 20.21 -9.50
C ARG A 319 -14.10 20.40 -10.59
#